data_AF-B4FAA9-F1
#
_entry.id   AF-B4FAA9-F1
#
_cell.length_a   1.000
_cell.length_b   1.000
_cell.length_c   1.000
_cell.angle_alpha   90.00
_cell.angle_beta   90.00
_cell.angle_gamma   90.00
#
_symmetry.space_group_name_H-M   'P 1'
#
loop_
_entity.id
_entity.type
_entity.pdbx_description
1 polymer ?
#
loop_
_entity_poly.entity_id
_entity_poly.type
_entity_poly.pdbx_seq_one_letter_code
_entity_poly.pdbx_strand_id
1 'polypeptide(L)'
;MNREYTVGEFRKVVDTLCELVPGMQIATDIICGFPGETDEDFSETVNLVKEYQFPQVHISQFYPRPGTPAARMKKVPSNEVKKRSRELTSVFESFSPYQGMEGKVEKIWITEIASDGVHLVGHTKGYIQVLVTAPDSMLGTSADAKITSVGRWSVFGVVVEGSVAVIEAPIQTSAELQEEHVQNQVEEAGCCATDSCGACACSNEAQPCGPDRCGDALRAPQTCGGDVVTTRQEALQPTLVRRSVDGTTKGSDSTAAHSAGKEQRVEVVTRRGVDIDTVLWCGLAASFAVTVALLALLTSKILSTTSH
;
A
#
# COMPACT_ATOMS: atom_id res chain seq x y z
N MET A 1 -8.08 -19.47 9.99
CA MET A 1 -8.11 -18.74 8.69
C MET A 1 -8.01 -19.63 7.43
N ASN A 2 -8.04 -20.98 7.53
CA ASN A 2 -7.83 -21.89 6.38
C ASN A 2 -6.54 -21.59 5.57
N ARG A 3 -5.43 -21.36 6.29
CA ARG A 3 -4.09 -21.42 5.71
C ARG A 3 -3.63 -22.87 5.78
N GLU A 4 -3.02 -23.37 4.72
CA GLU A 4 -2.58 -24.77 4.59
C GLU A 4 -1.14 -24.96 5.11
N TYR A 5 -0.77 -24.19 6.14
CA TYR A 5 0.54 -24.21 6.79
C TYR A 5 0.40 -23.76 8.26
N THR A 6 1.32 -24.22 9.09
CA THR A 6 1.44 -23.89 10.51
C THR A 6 2.39 -22.71 10.76
N VAL A 7 2.36 -22.15 11.98
CA VAL A 7 3.34 -21.13 12.38
C VAL A 7 4.79 -21.68 12.40
N GLY A 8 4.99 -22.98 12.62
CA GLY A 8 6.31 -23.61 12.56
C GLY A 8 6.88 -23.68 11.14
N GLU A 9 6.04 -23.92 10.14
CA GLU A 9 6.43 -23.89 8.73
C GLU A 9 6.68 -22.44 8.25
N PHE A 10 5.88 -21.48 8.73
CA PHE A 10 6.15 -20.06 8.51
C PHE A 10 7.52 -19.65 9.05
N ARG A 11 7.84 -19.98 10.32
CA ARG A 11 9.16 -19.72 10.92
C ARG A 11 10.27 -20.29 10.05
N LYS A 12 10.23 -21.60 9.75
CA LYS A 12 11.22 -22.27 8.91
C LYS A 12 11.47 -21.56 7.58
N VAL A 13 10.42 -21.06 6.90
CA VAL A 13 10.58 -20.32 5.65
C VAL A 13 11.25 -18.96 5.87
N VAL A 14 10.81 -18.19 6.88
CA VAL A 14 11.40 -16.88 7.20
C VAL A 14 12.86 -17.01 7.63
N ASP A 15 13.17 -17.95 8.54
CA ASP A 15 14.52 -18.21 9.04
C ASP A 15 15.47 -18.55 7.87
N THR A 16 15.05 -19.47 6.99
CA THR A 16 15.81 -19.87 5.80
C THR A 16 16.06 -18.70 4.84
N LEU A 17 15.07 -17.83 4.63
CA LEU A 17 15.20 -16.66 3.76
C LEU A 17 16.14 -15.60 4.34
N CYS A 18 16.09 -15.38 5.66
CA CYS A 18 16.94 -14.43 6.36
C CYS A 18 18.40 -14.93 6.49
N GLU A 19 18.61 -16.25 6.62
CA GLU A 19 19.95 -16.85 6.61
C GLU A 19 20.59 -16.81 5.22
N LEU A 20 19.87 -17.22 4.18
CA LEU A 20 20.43 -17.40 2.84
C LEU A 20 20.45 -16.11 1.98
N VAL A 21 19.70 -15.07 2.34
CA VAL A 21 19.63 -13.82 1.58
C VAL A 21 19.96 -12.61 2.49
N PRO A 22 21.24 -12.20 2.56
CA PRO A 22 21.66 -11.03 3.35
C PRO A 22 20.87 -9.77 2.98
N GLY A 23 20.31 -9.11 4.00
CA GLY A 23 19.48 -7.91 3.84
C GLY A 23 18.02 -8.19 3.46
N MET A 24 17.55 -9.43 3.52
CA MET A 24 16.12 -9.78 3.36
C MET A 24 15.23 -8.89 4.23
N GLN A 25 14.09 -8.47 3.69
CA GLN A 25 13.06 -7.69 4.38
C GLN A 25 11.73 -8.44 4.26
N ILE A 26 11.11 -8.78 5.39
CA ILE A 26 9.85 -9.53 5.43
C ILE A 26 8.71 -8.59 5.85
N ALA A 27 7.79 -8.32 4.92
CA ALA A 27 6.53 -7.64 5.20
C ALA A 27 5.42 -8.66 5.45
N THR A 28 4.43 -8.34 6.29
CA THR A 28 3.32 -9.26 6.60
C THR A 28 1.99 -8.56 6.93
N ASP A 29 0.87 -9.18 6.56
CA ASP A 29 -0.49 -8.70 6.80
C ASP A 29 -1.14 -9.49 7.96
N ILE A 30 -1.58 -8.79 9.00
CA ILE A 30 -2.20 -9.37 10.19
C ILE A 30 -3.65 -8.88 10.33
N ILE A 31 -4.57 -9.81 10.58
CA ILE A 31 -5.99 -9.53 10.79
C ILE A 31 -6.33 -9.85 12.25
N CYS A 32 -6.47 -8.81 13.07
CA CYS A 32 -6.93 -8.93 14.45
C CYS A 32 -8.46 -9.14 14.50
N GLY A 33 -8.93 -9.94 15.44
CA GLY A 33 -10.35 -10.21 15.66
C GLY A 33 -10.95 -11.24 14.71
N PHE A 34 -10.15 -12.15 14.13
CA PHE A 34 -10.70 -13.19 13.26
C PHE A 34 -11.75 -14.03 14.02
N PRO A 35 -12.89 -14.45 13.43
CA PRO A 35 -13.91 -15.18 14.15
C PRO A 35 -13.38 -16.47 14.80
N GLY A 36 -13.40 -16.51 16.13
CA GLY A 36 -12.85 -17.60 16.95
C GLY A 36 -11.55 -17.27 17.70
N GLU A 37 -10.86 -16.17 17.36
CA GLU A 37 -9.58 -15.76 17.96
C GLU A 37 -9.68 -15.55 19.49
N THR A 38 -8.95 -16.39 20.24
CA THR A 38 -8.80 -16.37 21.69
C THR A 38 -7.77 -15.31 22.15
N ASP A 39 -7.59 -15.13 23.45
CA ASP A 39 -6.52 -14.26 23.96
C ASP A 39 -5.14 -14.93 23.83
N GLU A 40 -5.12 -16.27 23.84
CA GLU A 40 -3.97 -17.12 23.57
C GLU A 40 -3.49 -16.98 22.11
N ASP A 41 -4.39 -17.11 21.11
CA ASP A 41 -4.07 -16.90 19.68
C ASP A 41 -3.47 -15.50 19.44
N PHE A 42 -4.02 -14.49 20.12
CA PHE A 42 -3.54 -13.13 20.02
C PHE A 42 -2.17 -12.95 20.70
N SER A 43 -1.95 -13.58 21.86
CA SER A 43 -0.65 -13.60 22.54
C SER A 43 0.45 -14.24 21.68
N GLU A 44 0.17 -15.37 21.03
CA GLU A 44 1.09 -15.99 20.07
C GLU A 44 1.40 -15.06 18.88
N THR A 45 0.39 -14.36 18.36
CA THR A 45 0.55 -13.36 17.29
C THR A 45 1.44 -12.19 17.72
N VAL A 46 1.22 -11.66 18.93
CA VAL A 46 2.05 -10.61 19.52
C VAL A 46 3.50 -11.08 19.74
N ASN A 47 3.70 -12.33 20.15
CA ASN A 47 5.02 -12.89 20.36
C ASN A 47 5.77 -13.10 19.03
N LEU A 48 5.11 -13.60 17.98
CA LEU A 48 5.69 -13.71 16.64
C LEU A 48 6.14 -12.35 16.07
N VAL A 49 5.38 -11.29 16.32
CA VAL A 49 5.75 -9.92 15.91
C VAL A 49 6.94 -9.38 16.71
N LYS A 50 7.10 -9.73 17.98
CA LYS A 50 8.29 -9.41 18.80
C LYS A 50 9.52 -10.21 18.43
N GLU A 51 9.34 -11.46 18.02
CA GLU A 51 10.38 -12.42 17.63
C GLU A 51 11.08 -11.98 16.34
N TYR A 52 10.30 -11.61 15.31
CA TYR A 52 10.84 -11.25 13.99
C TYR A 52 11.01 -9.75 13.74
N GLN A 53 10.43 -8.89 14.59
CA GLN A 53 10.53 -7.42 14.51
C GLN A 53 10.32 -6.85 13.09
N PHE A 54 9.34 -7.40 12.35
CA PHE A 54 9.14 -7.16 10.93
C PHE A 54 9.21 -5.66 10.56
N PRO A 55 9.95 -5.26 9.51
CA PRO A 55 10.06 -3.86 9.10
C PRO A 55 8.71 -3.22 8.76
N GLN A 56 7.82 -3.98 8.13
CA GLN A 56 6.48 -3.56 7.73
C GLN A 56 5.43 -4.59 8.15
N VAL A 57 4.41 -4.15 8.88
CA VAL A 57 3.25 -4.97 9.24
C VAL A 57 1.97 -4.19 8.94
N HIS A 58 1.10 -4.75 8.10
CA HIS A 58 -0.22 -4.19 7.87
C HIS A 58 -1.20 -4.78 8.88
N ILE A 59 -1.48 -4.01 9.95
CA ILE A 59 -2.40 -4.42 11.02
C ILE A 59 -3.82 -3.97 10.67
N SER A 60 -4.70 -4.94 10.45
CA SER A 60 -6.10 -4.72 10.08
C SER A 60 -7.06 -5.33 11.11
N GLN A 61 -8.30 -4.86 11.15
CA GLN A 61 -9.37 -5.45 11.94
C GLN A 61 -10.26 -6.32 11.04
N PHE A 62 -10.68 -7.49 11.53
CA PHE A 62 -11.52 -8.39 10.75
C PHE A 62 -12.85 -7.74 10.34
N TYR A 63 -13.08 -7.63 9.03
CA TYR A 63 -14.34 -7.21 8.46
C TYR A 63 -15.00 -8.37 7.69
N PRO A 64 -16.25 -8.78 8.03
CA PRO A 64 -16.90 -9.90 7.38
C PRO A 64 -17.27 -9.58 5.92
N ARG A 65 -16.58 -10.22 4.97
CA ARG A 65 -16.88 -10.11 3.54
C ARG A 65 -18.07 -11.03 3.18
N PRO A 66 -19.15 -10.55 2.53
CA PRO A 66 -20.28 -11.38 2.12
C PRO A 66 -19.87 -12.65 1.35
N GLY A 67 -20.67 -13.71 1.46
CA GLY A 67 -20.40 -15.03 0.86
C GLY A 67 -19.37 -15.89 1.62
N THR A 68 -18.34 -15.28 2.22
CA THR A 68 -17.27 -16.05 2.90
C THR A 68 -17.78 -16.90 4.07
N PRO A 69 -17.12 -18.04 4.39
CA PRO A 69 -17.43 -18.82 5.59
C PRO A 69 -17.29 -17.99 6.87
N ALA A 70 -16.23 -17.17 6.96
CA ALA A 70 -15.95 -16.33 8.13
C ALA A 70 -17.06 -15.30 8.43
N ALA A 71 -17.81 -14.83 7.43
CA ALA A 71 -18.95 -13.94 7.65
C ALA A 71 -20.13 -14.59 8.41
N ARG A 72 -20.18 -15.93 8.46
CA ARG A 72 -21.19 -16.71 9.19
C ARG A 72 -20.72 -17.19 10.58
N MET A 73 -19.46 -16.98 10.93
CA MET A 73 -18.87 -17.43 12.20
C MET A 73 -19.19 -16.44 13.34
N LYS A 74 -19.13 -16.93 14.59
CA LYS A 74 -19.27 -16.09 15.79
C LYS A 74 -18.11 -15.10 15.87
N LYS A 75 -18.42 -13.80 15.80
CA LYS A 75 -17.43 -12.71 15.82
C LYS A 75 -16.85 -12.51 17.23
N VAL A 76 -15.59 -12.06 17.28
CA VAL A 76 -14.99 -11.48 18.49
C VAL A 76 -15.69 -10.14 18.81
N PRO A 77 -15.92 -9.77 20.08
CA PRO A 77 -16.51 -8.48 20.44
C PRO A 77 -15.69 -7.29 19.92
N SER A 78 -16.35 -6.30 19.32
CA SER A 78 -15.67 -5.17 18.64
C SER A 78 -14.76 -4.34 19.55
N ASN A 79 -15.00 -4.33 20.86
CA ASN A 79 -14.10 -3.74 21.87
C ASN A 79 -12.77 -4.48 21.94
N GLU A 80 -12.77 -5.82 21.99
CA GLU A 80 -11.54 -6.61 22.04
C GLU A 80 -10.79 -6.56 20.71
N VAL A 81 -11.49 -6.59 19.56
CA VAL A 81 -10.85 -6.39 18.24
C VAL A 81 -10.13 -5.03 18.17
N LYS A 82 -10.75 -3.97 18.72
CA LYS A 82 -10.17 -2.62 18.75
C LYS A 82 -9.04 -2.47 19.78
N LYS A 83 -9.06 -3.23 20.88
CA LYS A 83 -7.98 -3.33 21.86
C LYS A 83 -6.78 -4.07 21.27
N ARG A 84 -6.99 -5.31 20.79
CA ARG A 84 -5.96 -6.19 20.18
C ARG A 84 -5.21 -5.51 19.05
N SER A 85 -5.93 -4.89 18.10
CA SER A 85 -5.28 -4.14 17.01
C SER A 85 -4.42 -2.97 17.50
N ARG A 86 -4.90 -2.16 18.47
CA ARG A 86 -4.10 -1.07 19.08
C ARG A 86 -2.87 -1.58 19.85
N GLU A 87 -3.02 -2.68 20.56
CA GLU A 87 -1.94 -3.31 21.32
C GLU A 87 -0.85 -3.84 20.38
N LEU A 88 -1.23 -4.52 19.30
CA LEU A 88 -0.31 -4.99 18.27
C LEU A 88 0.37 -3.83 17.52
N THR A 89 -0.36 -2.74 17.24
CA THR A 89 0.23 -1.52 16.67
C THR A 89 1.27 -0.93 17.62
N SER A 90 0.97 -0.79 18.91
CA SER A 90 1.92 -0.29 19.92
C SER A 90 3.19 -1.16 20.03
N VAL A 91 3.03 -2.50 19.94
CA VAL A 91 4.16 -3.43 19.91
C VAL A 91 5.02 -3.22 18.65
N PHE A 92 4.40 -3.16 17.46
CA PHE A 92 5.11 -2.93 16.19
C PHE A 92 5.78 -1.54 16.14
N GLU A 93 5.12 -0.49 16.63
CA GLU A 93 5.67 0.87 16.70
C GLU A 93 6.86 0.99 17.67
N SER A 94 7.01 0.07 18.64
CA SER A 94 8.14 0.06 19.58
C SER A 94 9.49 -0.37 18.99
N PHE A 95 9.53 -0.88 17.75
CA PHE A 95 10.76 -1.35 17.08
C PHE A 95 11.36 -0.30 16.14
N SER A 96 12.69 -0.33 15.97
CA SER A 96 13.44 0.53 15.05
C SER A 96 14.06 -0.30 13.92
N PRO A 97 13.30 -0.71 12.88
CA PRO A 97 13.69 -1.78 11.97
C PRO A 97 14.88 -1.44 11.05
N TYR A 98 15.23 -0.16 10.93
CA TYR A 98 16.33 0.32 10.08
C TYR A 98 17.59 0.70 10.86
N GLN A 99 17.64 0.44 12.18
CA GLN A 99 18.78 0.79 13.02
C GLN A 99 20.08 0.16 12.52
N GLY A 100 21.13 0.96 12.37
CA GLY A 100 22.40 0.53 11.78
C GLY A 100 22.39 0.55 10.25
N MET A 101 21.47 1.27 9.61
CA MET A 101 21.61 1.68 8.21
C MET A 101 22.42 2.97 8.05
N GLU A 102 22.58 3.76 9.11
CA GLU A 102 23.33 5.02 9.12
C GLU A 102 24.75 4.84 8.57
N GLY A 103 25.12 5.70 7.61
CA GLY A 103 26.43 5.69 6.96
C GLY A 103 26.59 4.66 5.83
N LYS A 104 25.69 3.69 5.66
CA LYS A 104 25.67 2.78 4.50
C LYS A 104 25.34 3.54 3.22
N VAL A 105 25.74 2.96 2.09
CA VAL A 105 25.36 3.40 0.75
C VAL A 105 24.47 2.32 0.14
N GLU A 106 23.26 2.68 -0.25
CA GLU A 106 22.25 1.79 -0.81
C GLU A 106 21.85 2.31 -2.20
N LYS A 107 21.70 1.41 -3.18
CA LYS A 107 21.18 1.81 -4.49
C LYS A 107 19.66 1.98 -4.43
N ILE A 108 19.18 3.14 -4.83
CA ILE A 108 17.76 3.52 -4.81
C ILE A 108 17.20 3.70 -6.23
N TRP A 109 15.92 3.36 -6.39
CA TRP A 109 15.09 3.71 -7.54
C TRP A 109 14.19 4.89 -7.17
N ILE A 110 14.32 6.04 -7.82
CA ILE A 110 13.63 7.29 -7.45
C ILE A 110 12.30 7.38 -8.20
N THR A 111 11.19 7.49 -7.46
CA THR A 111 9.82 7.30 -7.99
C THR A 111 8.97 8.55 -7.97
N GLU A 112 8.96 9.31 -6.86
CA GLU A 112 7.98 10.37 -6.62
C GLU A 112 8.57 11.51 -5.78
N ILE A 113 7.86 12.65 -5.72
CA ILE A 113 8.15 13.75 -4.80
C ILE A 113 7.41 13.48 -3.49
N ALA A 114 8.10 13.61 -2.35
CA ALA A 114 7.51 13.40 -1.04
C ALA A 114 6.42 14.44 -0.73
N SER A 115 5.53 14.10 0.21
CA SER A 115 4.41 14.96 0.62
C SER A 115 4.81 16.27 1.33
N ASP A 116 6.10 16.46 1.62
CA ASP A 116 6.66 17.72 2.10
C ASP A 116 7.09 18.69 0.98
N GLY A 117 7.18 18.23 -0.27
CA GLY A 117 7.65 19.03 -1.41
C GLY A 117 9.14 19.40 -1.36
N VAL A 118 9.94 18.74 -0.51
CA VAL A 118 11.37 19.01 -0.28
C VAL A 118 12.26 17.81 -0.63
N HIS A 119 11.76 16.59 -0.42
CA HIS A 119 12.49 15.36 -0.74
C HIS A 119 11.92 14.66 -1.96
N LEU A 120 12.79 13.98 -2.71
CA LEU A 120 12.38 12.88 -3.58
C LEU A 120 12.34 11.58 -2.76
N VAL A 121 11.41 10.70 -3.11
CA VAL A 121 11.31 9.36 -2.57
C VAL A 121 12.01 8.40 -3.52
N GLY A 122 12.93 7.60 -2.98
CA GLY A 122 13.45 6.41 -3.64
C GLY A 122 13.26 5.15 -2.80
N HIS A 123 13.32 3.99 -3.46
CA HIS A 123 13.22 2.69 -2.79
C HIS A 123 14.50 1.88 -2.98
N THR A 124 15.02 1.27 -1.91
CA THR A 124 16.12 0.29 -2.00
C THR A 124 15.62 -1.03 -2.62
N LYS A 125 16.55 -1.96 -2.90
CA LYS A 125 16.19 -3.34 -3.29
C LYS A 125 15.27 -4.05 -2.28
N GLY A 126 15.37 -3.72 -1.00
CA GLY A 126 14.47 -4.20 0.07
C GLY A 126 13.14 -3.43 0.17
N TYR A 127 12.82 -2.59 -0.81
CA TYR A 127 11.69 -1.66 -0.85
C TYR A 127 11.65 -0.60 0.27
N ILE A 128 12.73 -0.49 1.06
CA ILE A 128 12.88 0.50 2.13
C ILE A 128 12.84 1.90 1.50
N GLN A 129 11.96 2.74 2.01
CA GLN A 129 11.77 4.11 1.54
C GLN A 129 12.92 5.01 2.02
N VAL A 130 13.59 5.67 1.08
CA VAL A 130 14.70 6.60 1.30
C VAL A 130 14.29 8.00 0.82
N LEU A 131 14.27 8.97 1.71
CA LEU A 131 14.05 10.38 1.36
C LEU A 131 15.40 11.04 1.07
N VAL A 132 15.53 11.66 -0.10
CA VAL A 132 16.75 12.36 -0.54
C VAL A 132 16.44 13.77 -1.04
N THR A 133 17.27 14.74 -0.70
CA THR A 133 17.20 16.08 -1.32
C THR A 133 17.93 16.04 -2.65
N ALA A 134 17.19 16.06 -3.76
CA ALA A 134 17.70 15.91 -5.12
C ALA A 134 16.77 16.64 -6.12
N PRO A 135 17.27 17.09 -7.30
CA PRO A 135 16.43 17.76 -8.29
C PRO A 135 15.47 16.80 -8.99
N ASP A 136 14.25 17.28 -9.29
CA ASP A 136 13.14 16.56 -9.94
C ASP A 136 13.54 15.80 -11.21
N SER A 137 14.60 16.25 -11.90
CA SER A 137 15.21 15.58 -13.07
C SER A 137 15.76 14.17 -12.78
N MET A 138 15.76 13.73 -11.51
CA MET A 138 16.17 12.38 -11.10
C MET A 138 14.99 11.41 -10.91
N LEU A 139 13.73 11.88 -11.05
CA LEU A 139 12.55 11.01 -11.07
C LEU A 139 12.64 9.99 -12.22
N GLY A 140 12.37 8.72 -11.93
CA GLY A 140 12.49 7.61 -12.89
C GLY A 140 13.93 7.18 -13.18
N THR A 141 14.90 7.56 -12.33
CA THR A 141 16.30 7.13 -12.44
C THR A 141 16.74 6.29 -11.24
N SER A 142 17.89 5.62 -11.37
CA SER A 142 18.56 4.98 -10.23
C SER A 142 19.84 5.72 -9.85
N ALA A 143 20.10 5.83 -8.54
CA ALA A 143 21.30 6.44 -7.99
C ALA A 143 21.71 5.75 -6.69
N ASP A 144 22.95 5.93 -6.26
CA ASP A 144 23.43 5.44 -4.96
C ASP A 144 23.22 6.54 -3.91
N ALA A 145 22.57 6.20 -2.80
CA ALA A 145 22.26 7.12 -1.72
C ALA A 145 22.98 6.71 -0.44
N LYS A 146 23.72 7.63 0.18
CA LYS A 146 24.29 7.44 1.51
C LYS A 146 23.26 7.79 2.57
N ILE A 147 22.91 6.82 3.41
CA ILE A 147 21.96 7.01 4.51
C ILE A 147 22.59 7.89 5.60
N THR A 148 21.90 8.95 5.99
CA THR A 148 22.37 9.94 6.97
C THR A 148 21.67 9.78 8.33
N SER A 149 20.40 9.38 8.34
CA SER A 149 19.63 9.08 9.55
C SER A 149 18.48 8.11 9.24
N VAL A 150 17.89 7.52 10.28
CA VAL A 150 16.78 6.56 10.16
C VAL A 150 15.56 7.05 10.94
N GLY A 151 14.38 6.90 10.33
CA GLY A 151 13.08 7.08 10.98
C GLY A 151 12.39 5.73 11.20
N ARG A 152 11.14 5.76 11.68
CA ARG A 152 10.35 4.52 11.88
C ARG A 152 9.81 3.92 10.57
N TRP A 153 9.48 4.77 9.60
CA TRP A 153 8.78 4.40 8.37
C TRP A 153 9.67 4.40 7.15
N SER A 154 10.62 5.34 7.12
CA SER A 154 11.60 5.59 6.07
C SER A 154 12.96 5.93 6.68
N VAL A 155 13.99 5.97 5.83
CA VAL A 155 15.32 6.49 6.15
C VAL A 155 15.60 7.75 5.33
N PHE A 156 16.57 8.56 5.75
CA PHE A 156 16.98 9.78 5.05
C PHE A 156 18.40 9.62 4.52
N GLY A 157 18.70 10.26 3.39
CA GLY A 157 20.02 10.17 2.79
C GLY A 157 20.37 11.31 1.85
N VAL A 158 21.60 11.27 1.34
CA VAL A 158 22.10 12.15 0.28
C VAL A 158 22.55 11.30 -0.91
N VAL A 159 22.23 11.75 -2.12
CA VAL A 159 22.69 11.07 -3.34
C VAL A 159 24.20 11.25 -3.49
N VAL A 160 24.91 10.18 -3.84
CA VAL A 160 26.34 10.21 -4.12
C VAL A 160 26.57 10.72 -5.54
N GLU A 161 27.32 11.81 -5.68
CA GLU A 161 27.59 12.44 -6.98
C GLU A 161 28.20 11.45 -7.98
N GLY A 162 27.72 11.49 -9.24
CA GLY A 162 28.19 10.61 -10.31
C GLY A 162 27.54 9.22 -10.40
N SER A 163 26.70 8.82 -9.44
CA SER A 163 26.06 7.48 -9.40
C SER A 163 24.82 7.30 -10.28
N VAL A 164 24.44 8.30 -11.09
CA VAL A 164 23.14 8.34 -11.80
C VAL A 164 23.13 7.39 -13.00
N ALA A 165 22.51 6.23 -12.83
CA ALA A 165 22.18 5.32 -13.92
C ALA A 165 20.74 5.60 -14.38
N VAL A 166 20.64 6.42 -15.43
CA VAL A 166 19.44 6.58 -16.26
C VAL A 166 19.20 5.26 -17.00
N ILE A 167 17.98 4.72 -16.92
CA ILE A 167 17.60 3.61 -17.79
C ILE A 167 17.15 4.22 -19.12
N GLU A 168 18.10 4.38 -20.03
CA GLU A 168 17.79 4.53 -21.46
C GLU A 168 17.21 3.19 -21.94
N ALA A 169 15.90 3.02 -21.76
CA ALA A 169 15.18 1.91 -22.34
C ALA A 169 15.31 2.02 -23.87
N PRO A 170 15.83 1.01 -24.57
CA PRO A 170 15.91 1.05 -26.02
C PRO A 170 14.48 1.07 -26.56
N ILE A 171 14.04 2.23 -27.04
CA ILE A 171 12.80 2.36 -27.79
C ILE A 171 13.06 1.67 -29.12
N GLN A 172 12.78 0.36 -29.19
CA GLN A 172 12.67 -0.35 -30.45
C GLN A 172 11.55 0.32 -31.23
N THR A 173 11.94 1.15 -32.19
CA THR A 173 11.02 1.65 -33.21
C THR A 173 10.37 0.47 -33.90
N SER A 174 9.09 0.61 -34.27
CA SER A 174 8.24 -0.47 -34.77
C SER A 174 8.56 -0.91 -36.21
N ALA A 175 9.85 -0.96 -36.55
CA ALA A 175 10.43 -1.35 -37.83
C ALA A 175 11.12 -2.73 -37.77
N GLU A 176 11.55 -3.20 -36.60
CA GLU A 176 12.30 -4.46 -36.45
C GLU A 176 11.40 -5.71 -36.31
N LEU A 177 10.08 -5.56 -36.28
CA LEU A 177 9.11 -6.68 -36.17
C LEU A 177 8.69 -7.27 -37.53
N GLN A 178 9.56 -7.25 -38.55
CA GLN A 178 9.31 -7.85 -39.87
C GLN A 178 10.56 -8.46 -40.53
N GLU A 179 11.26 -9.41 -39.91
CA GLU A 179 12.17 -10.31 -40.67
C GLU A 179 12.36 -11.74 -40.12
N GLU A 180 12.22 -12.01 -38.81
CA GLU A 180 12.33 -13.39 -38.26
C GLU A 180 11.03 -14.24 -38.37
N HIS A 181 10.36 -14.25 -39.53
CA HIS A 181 9.32 -15.24 -39.84
C HIS A 181 9.17 -15.49 -41.36
N VAL A 182 10.07 -16.31 -41.92
CA VAL A 182 9.82 -17.40 -42.90
C VAL A 182 11.17 -17.96 -43.36
N GLN A 183 11.62 -19.07 -42.74
CA GLN A 183 12.44 -20.11 -43.38
C GLN A 183 12.70 -21.29 -42.43
N ASN A 184 11.76 -22.23 -42.38
CA ASN A 184 12.01 -23.64 -42.10
C ASN A 184 10.87 -24.46 -42.73
N GLN A 185 10.98 -24.65 -44.05
CA GLN A 185 10.18 -25.68 -44.73
C GLN A 185 10.88 -27.02 -44.53
N VAL A 186 10.18 -27.98 -43.94
CA VAL A 186 10.61 -29.39 -43.94
C VAL A 186 10.11 -30.00 -45.24
N GLU A 187 11.00 -30.65 -45.99
CA GLU A 187 10.67 -31.33 -47.24
C GLU A 187 9.94 -32.65 -46.97
N GLU A 188 8.80 -32.89 -47.61
CA GLU A 188 8.19 -34.23 -47.72
C GLU A 188 8.62 -34.91 -49.02
N ALA A 189 9.33 -36.04 -48.91
CA ALA A 189 9.46 -37.04 -49.97
C ALA A 189 9.96 -38.38 -49.38
N GLY A 190 9.62 -39.52 -50.01
CA GLY A 190 10.41 -40.76 -49.86
C GLY A 190 9.72 -41.96 -49.21
N CYS A 191 8.76 -42.53 -49.92
CA CYS A 191 8.08 -43.80 -49.66
C CYS A 191 8.95 -45.03 -49.27
N CYS A 192 8.28 -46.01 -48.65
CA CYS A 192 8.50 -47.47 -48.76
C CYS A 192 9.59 -48.22 -47.93
N ALA A 193 9.07 -48.93 -46.92
CA ALA A 193 9.16 -50.42 -46.77
C ALA A 193 10.30 -51.11 -45.98
N THR A 194 9.93 -52.30 -45.49
CA THR A 194 10.70 -53.40 -44.85
C THR A 194 11.27 -53.22 -43.42
N ASP A 195 10.81 -54.13 -42.55
CA ASP A 195 11.46 -54.83 -41.43
C ASP A 195 12.43 -54.06 -40.50
N SER A 196 12.13 -53.92 -39.19
CA SER A 196 12.15 -55.07 -38.27
C SER A 196 11.68 -54.73 -36.83
N CYS A 197 11.72 -55.73 -35.93
CA CYS A 197 11.09 -55.74 -34.60
C CYS A 197 11.60 -54.72 -33.57
N GLY A 198 10.69 -54.20 -32.74
CA GLY A 198 10.98 -53.50 -31.48
C GLY A 198 9.69 -53.18 -30.70
N ALA A 199 9.39 -53.95 -29.65
CA ALA A 199 8.06 -53.93 -29.03
C ALA A 199 7.92 -52.90 -27.89
N CYS A 200 6.77 -52.20 -27.86
CA CYS A 200 6.14 -51.69 -26.65
C CYS A 200 4.61 -51.72 -26.83
N ALA A 201 3.85 -51.85 -25.74
CA ALA A 201 2.43 -52.23 -25.76
C ALA A 201 1.48 -51.13 -25.23
N CYS A 202 0.18 -51.47 -25.17
CA CYS A 202 -0.91 -50.72 -24.53
C CYS A 202 -1.50 -49.52 -25.31
N SER A 203 -2.24 -49.82 -26.37
CA SER A 203 -3.33 -48.96 -26.84
C SER A 203 -4.54 -49.04 -25.90
N ASN A 204 -5.23 -47.92 -25.63
CA ASN A 204 -6.58 -47.68 -26.17
C ASN A 204 -7.16 -46.31 -25.76
N GLU A 205 -8.13 -45.87 -26.56
CA GLU A 205 -8.67 -44.51 -26.62
C GLU A 205 -9.69 -44.19 -25.51
N ALA A 206 -10.01 -42.90 -25.35
CA ALA A 206 -11.09 -42.44 -24.50
C ALA A 206 -11.86 -41.27 -25.15
N GLN A 207 -13.10 -41.52 -25.58
CA GLN A 207 -14.09 -40.47 -25.90
C GLN A 207 -15.51 -40.86 -25.42
N PRO A 208 -16.44 -39.88 -25.22
CA PRO A 208 -17.54 -40.04 -24.26
C PRO A 208 -18.97 -39.82 -24.83
N CYS A 209 -20.01 -40.32 -24.13
CA CYS A 209 -21.37 -39.74 -24.17
C CYS A 209 -22.32 -40.34 -23.10
N GLY A 210 -23.41 -39.62 -22.78
CA GLY A 210 -24.70 -40.22 -22.39
C GLY A 210 -25.13 -40.18 -20.91
N PRO A 211 -26.33 -39.66 -20.58
CA PRO A 211 -26.93 -39.74 -19.24
C PRO A 211 -28.26 -40.54 -19.17
N ASP A 212 -28.54 -41.27 -18.07
CA ASP A 212 -29.83 -41.17 -17.34
C ASP A 212 -29.90 -41.92 -15.98
N ARG A 213 -30.80 -41.43 -15.10
CA ARG A 213 -31.56 -42.01 -13.95
C ARG A 213 -31.07 -43.23 -13.13
N CYS A 214 -31.10 -43.07 -11.79
CA CYS A 214 -32.02 -43.73 -10.80
C CYS A 214 -31.62 -43.36 -9.35
N GLY A 215 -32.50 -43.21 -8.33
CA GLY A 215 -33.97 -43.13 -8.29
C GLY A 215 -34.56 -43.35 -6.87
N ASP A 216 -35.09 -42.29 -6.23
CA ASP A 216 -36.01 -42.24 -5.06
C ASP A 216 -35.56 -42.91 -3.71
N ALA A 217 -36.16 -42.69 -2.51
CA ALA A 217 -37.37 -41.94 -2.12
C ALA A 217 -37.38 -41.47 -0.62
N LEU A 218 -38.08 -40.35 -0.32
CA LEU A 218 -38.76 -40.00 0.96
C LEU A 218 -37.88 -39.72 2.22
N ARG A 219 -38.29 -38.95 3.25
CA ARG A 219 -39.60 -38.34 3.63
C ARG A 219 -39.45 -37.06 4.48
N ALA A 220 -40.48 -36.21 4.56
CA ALA A 220 -40.61 -35.06 5.48
C ALA A 220 -42.00 -35.03 6.18
N PRO A 221 -42.15 -34.26 7.29
CA PRO A 221 -43.04 -33.06 7.32
C PRO A 221 -42.38 -31.86 8.08
N GLN A 222 -42.65 -30.55 7.87
CA GLN A 222 -43.90 -29.73 7.80
C GLN A 222 -44.62 -29.53 9.17
N THR A 223 -45.08 -28.34 9.61
CA THR A 223 -44.96 -26.90 9.19
C THR A 223 -44.56 -26.03 10.43
N CYS A 224 -44.72 -24.70 10.64
CA CYS A 224 -45.27 -23.45 10.01
C CYS A 224 -44.57 -22.22 10.69
N GLY A 225 -44.85 -20.92 10.52
CA GLY A 225 -45.76 -20.11 9.67
C GLY A 225 -46.22 -18.78 10.34
N GLY A 226 -46.25 -17.63 9.64
CA GLY A 226 -46.72 -16.30 10.11
C GLY A 226 -45.58 -15.30 10.45
N ASP A 227 -45.35 -14.09 9.89
CA ASP A 227 -46.13 -13.04 9.16
C ASP A 227 -46.80 -11.98 10.08
N VAL A 228 -46.78 -10.65 9.85
CA VAL A 228 -46.29 -9.75 8.75
C VAL A 228 -45.76 -8.40 9.32
N VAL A 229 -45.13 -7.53 8.49
CA VAL A 229 -45.23 -6.02 8.39
C VAL A 229 -43.89 -5.32 8.00
N THR A 230 -44.01 -4.23 7.22
CA THR A 230 -42.94 -3.45 6.56
C THR A 230 -42.57 -2.11 7.22
N THR A 231 -41.35 -1.62 7.01
CA THR A 231 -41.07 -0.16 6.80
C THR A 231 -39.80 0.11 5.98
N ARG A 232 -39.74 1.30 5.34
CA ARG A 232 -38.57 1.90 4.67
C ARG A 232 -37.88 2.92 5.61
N GLN A 233 -36.82 3.58 5.09
CA GLN A 233 -36.08 4.75 5.63
C GLN A 233 -34.95 4.41 6.61
N GLU A 234 -33.83 5.14 6.65
CA GLU A 234 -33.11 5.95 5.63
C GLU A 234 -31.65 6.14 6.07
N ALA A 235 -30.84 6.89 5.33
CA ALA A 235 -29.45 7.18 5.72
C ALA A 235 -29.37 8.18 6.90
N LEU A 236 -28.42 7.96 7.81
CA LEU A 236 -27.99 8.94 8.81
C LEU A 236 -26.47 8.88 8.97
N GLN A 237 -25.80 9.96 8.56
CA GLN A 237 -24.37 10.17 8.77
C GLN A 237 -24.14 10.79 10.16
N PRO A 238 -23.13 10.35 10.95
CA PRO A 238 -22.66 11.11 12.08
C PRO A 238 -21.75 12.26 11.60
N THR A 239 -22.18 13.51 11.82
CA THR A 239 -21.43 14.71 11.43
C THR A 239 -20.17 14.94 12.28
N LEU A 240 -19.13 15.49 11.65
CA LEU A 240 -17.90 15.91 12.33
C LEU A 240 -18.16 17.13 13.21
N VAL A 241 -18.09 16.96 14.53
CA VAL A 241 -18.01 18.08 15.49
C VAL A 241 -16.55 18.31 15.88
N ARG A 242 -15.84 19.15 15.10
CA ARG A 242 -14.57 19.74 15.56
C ARG A 242 -14.88 20.79 16.62
N ARG A 243 -14.39 20.58 17.84
CA ARG A 243 -14.51 21.53 18.96
C ARG A 243 -13.33 22.50 18.93
N SER A 244 -13.59 23.81 18.75
CA SER A 244 -12.54 24.82 18.89
C SER A 244 -12.13 24.96 20.37
N VAL A 245 -10.86 25.31 20.59
CA VAL A 245 -10.31 25.73 21.89
C VAL A 245 -9.31 26.85 21.62
N ASP A 246 -9.80 28.09 21.66
CA ASP A 246 -8.94 29.27 21.67
C ASP A 246 -8.38 29.51 23.08
N GLY A 247 -7.14 30.00 23.15
CA GLY A 247 -6.29 29.85 24.33
C GLY A 247 -6.43 30.90 25.43
N THR A 248 -5.49 30.86 26.38
CA THR A 248 -5.20 31.95 27.31
C THR A 248 -3.69 32.02 27.56
N THR A 249 -3.12 33.21 27.61
CA THR A 249 -1.67 33.45 27.69
C THR A 249 -1.22 33.90 29.09
N LYS A 250 -0.01 33.48 29.47
CA LYS A 250 0.92 34.04 30.48
C LYS A 250 2.18 33.16 30.51
N GLY A 251 3.41 33.65 30.71
CA GLY A 251 3.86 35.03 30.84
C GLY A 251 5.01 35.16 31.85
N SER A 252 6.22 35.47 31.37
CA SER A 252 7.47 35.71 32.15
C SER A 252 8.04 34.48 32.91
N ASP A 253 9.33 34.41 33.27
CA ASP A 253 10.45 35.35 33.04
C ASP A 253 11.80 34.63 32.83
N SER A 254 12.88 35.41 32.69
CA SER A 254 14.17 35.09 32.10
C SER A 254 15.31 34.73 33.07
N THR A 255 16.37 34.09 32.54
CA THR A 255 17.79 34.45 32.81
C THR A 255 18.72 33.80 31.78
N ALA A 256 19.95 34.30 31.62
CA ALA A 256 20.84 33.95 30.51
C ALA A 256 22.30 33.70 30.93
N ALA A 257 23.07 32.99 30.09
CA ALA A 257 24.53 32.88 30.18
C ALA A 257 25.15 32.73 28.77
N HIS A 258 26.32 33.35 28.55
CA HIS A 258 27.02 33.35 27.25
C HIS A 258 27.98 32.16 27.08
N SER A 259 28.17 31.76 25.82
CA SER A 259 29.44 31.26 25.29
C SER A 259 29.55 31.68 23.82
N ALA A 260 30.75 31.97 23.31
CA ALA A 260 30.95 32.55 21.98
C ALA A 260 31.89 31.69 21.11
N GLY A 261 31.53 31.49 19.84
CA GLY A 261 32.30 30.66 18.90
C GLY A 261 32.07 31.05 17.45
N LYS A 262 33.02 31.82 16.90
CA LYS A 262 33.25 32.17 15.47
C LYS A 262 32.16 31.80 14.45
N GLU A 263 31.51 32.81 13.88
CA GLU A 263 30.85 32.68 12.58
C GLU A 263 31.87 32.43 11.45
N GLN A 264 31.50 31.56 10.50
CA GLN A 264 32.14 31.50 9.18
C GLN A 264 31.04 31.67 8.13
N ARG A 265 31.05 32.83 7.46
CA ARG A 265 29.96 33.29 6.59
C ARG A 265 29.94 32.53 5.26
N VAL A 266 29.00 31.59 5.13
CA VAL A 266 28.62 30.97 3.85
C VAL A 266 27.50 31.80 3.24
N GLU A 267 27.66 32.23 1.98
CA GLU A 267 26.72 33.11 1.30
C GLU A 267 25.58 32.32 0.64
N VAL A 268 24.53 32.05 1.42
CA VAL A 268 23.31 31.38 0.93
C VAL A 268 22.49 32.37 0.10
N VAL A 269 22.49 32.19 -1.22
CA VAL A 269 21.64 32.95 -2.15
C VAL A 269 20.18 32.49 -2.00
N THR A 270 19.47 33.11 -1.06
CA THR A 270 18.03 32.89 -0.87
C THR A 270 17.26 33.41 -2.09
N ARG A 271 16.72 32.48 -2.91
CA ARG A 271 15.68 32.83 -3.88
C ARG A 271 14.50 33.46 -3.13
N ARG A 272 13.99 34.60 -3.62
CA ARG A 272 12.78 35.22 -3.05
C ARG A 272 11.64 34.21 -3.07
N GLY A 273 11.13 33.84 -1.90
CA GLY A 273 9.86 33.14 -1.80
C GLY A 273 8.76 34.02 -2.39
N VAL A 274 7.91 33.45 -3.24
CA VAL A 274 6.61 34.06 -3.54
C VAL A 274 5.72 33.79 -2.34
N ASP A 275 5.13 34.85 -1.80
CA ASP A 275 4.35 34.80 -0.57
C ASP A 275 3.01 34.08 -0.82
N ILE A 276 2.97 32.77 -0.55
CA ILE A 276 1.89 31.86 -0.95
C ILE A 276 0.55 32.29 -0.36
N ASP A 277 0.55 32.77 0.88
CA ASP A 277 -0.66 33.29 1.53
C ASP A 277 -1.24 34.49 0.76
N THR A 278 -0.39 35.39 0.27
CA THR A 278 -0.84 36.54 -0.53
C THR A 278 -1.56 36.10 -1.82
N VAL A 279 -1.04 35.07 -2.50
CA VAL A 279 -1.67 34.49 -3.70
C VAL A 279 -3.03 33.84 -3.34
N LEU A 280 -3.09 33.11 -2.22
CA LEU A 280 -4.30 32.44 -1.76
C LEU A 280 -5.41 33.43 -1.38
N TRP A 281 -5.07 34.49 -0.63
CA TRP A 281 -6.00 35.56 -0.26
C TRP A 281 -6.52 36.34 -1.47
N CYS A 282 -5.67 36.64 -2.46
CA CYS A 282 -6.11 37.25 -3.71
C CYS A 282 -7.08 36.36 -4.51
N GLY A 283 -6.83 35.04 -4.57
CA GLY A 283 -7.73 34.08 -5.21
C GLY A 283 -9.10 33.99 -4.54
N LEU A 284 -9.13 33.93 -3.20
CA LEU A 284 -10.37 33.96 -2.41
C LEU A 284 -11.17 35.25 -2.63
N ALA A 285 -10.51 36.41 -2.59
CA ALA A 285 -11.15 37.71 -2.81
C ALA A 285 -11.76 37.82 -4.22
N ALA A 286 -11.06 37.35 -5.25
CA ALA A 286 -11.57 37.34 -6.62
C ALA A 286 -12.79 36.42 -6.78
N SER A 287 -12.75 35.21 -6.20
CA SER A 287 -13.88 34.27 -6.23
C SER A 287 -15.12 34.82 -5.51
N PHE A 288 -14.93 35.48 -4.37
CA PHE A 288 -16.01 36.16 -3.65
C PHE A 288 -16.62 37.31 -4.46
N ALA A 289 -15.80 38.15 -5.09
CA ALA A 289 -16.30 39.25 -5.92
C ALA A 289 -17.13 38.74 -7.12
N VAL A 290 -16.68 37.68 -7.80
CA VAL A 290 -17.41 37.06 -8.93
C VAL A 290 -18.74 36.44 -8.48
N THR A 291 -18.79 35.76 -7.34
CA THR A 291 -20.04 35.16 -6.84
C THR A 291 -21.05 36.21 -6.40
N VAL A 292 -20.62 37.31 -5.75
CA VAL A 292 -21.49 38.45 -5.43
C VAL A 292 -22.04 39.13 -6.69
N ALA A 293 -21.20 39.32 -7.72
CA ALA A 293 -21.64 39.89 -9.00
C ALA A 293 -22.66 39.00 -9.72
N LEU A 294 -22.47 37.69 -9.73
CA LEU A 294 -23.43 36.74 -10.30
C LEU A 294 -24.77 36.74 -9.55
N LEU A 295 -24.75 36.83 -8.22
CA LEU A 295 -25.98 36.95 -7.42
C LEU A 295 -26.73 38.26 -7.71
N ALA A 296 -26.03 39.38 -7.86
CA ALA A 296 -26.65 40.66 -8.24
C ALA A 296 -27.25 40.65 -9.65
N LEU A 297 -26.61 39.97 -10.61
CA LEU A 297 -27.13 39.77 -11.96
C LEU A 297 -28.35 38.81 -11.99
N LEU A 298 -28.40 37.82 -11.09
CA LEU A 298 -29.56 36.94 -10.94
C LEU A 298 -30.75 37.66 -10.30
N THR A 299 -30.57 38.41 -9.22
CA THR A 299 -31.67 39.13 -8.55
C THR A 299 -32.26 40.24 -9.42
N SER A 300 -31.42 41.02 -10.12
CA SER A 300 -31.90 42.03 -11.07
C SER A 300 -32.67 41.42 -12.24
N LYS A 301 -32.22 40.27 -12.77
CA LYS A 301 -32.95 39.54 -13.82
C LYS A 301 -34.30 39.02 -13.33
N ILE A 302 -34.37 38.47 -12.12
CA ILE A 302 -35.63 38.03 -11.50
C ILE A 302 -36.61 39.19 -11.33
N LEU A 303 -36.16 40.34 -10.80
CA LEU A 303 -36.98 41.55 -10.66
C LEU A 303 -37.53 42.03 -12.01
N SER A 304 -36.71 42.00 -13.07
CA SER A 304 -37.14 42.40 -14.42
C SER A 304 -38.25 41.52 -14.98
N THR A 305 -38.24 40.22 -14.67
CA THR A 305 -39.29 39.27 -15.11
C THR A 305 -40.59 39.36 -14.33
N THR A 306 -40.63 40.05 -13.18
CA THR A 306 -41.85 40.27 -12.38
C THR A 306 -42.57 41.59 -12.67
N SER A 307 -42.16 42.31 -13.71
CA SER A 307 -42.69 43.64 -14.08
C SER A 307 -43.44 43.68 -15.42
N HIS A 308 -43.89 42.52 -15.91
CA HIS A 308 -44.63 42.33 -17.16
C HIS A 308 -45.84 41.40 -16.95
#